data_AF-A0ABD3YGY8-F1
#
_entry.id   AF-A0ABD3YGY8-F1
#
_cell.length_a   1.000
_cell.length_b   1.000
_cell.length_c   1.000
_cell.angle_alpha   90.00
_cell.angle_beta   90.00
_cell.angle_gamma   90.00
#
_symmetry.space_group_name_H-M   'P 1'
#
loop_
_entity.id
_entity.type
_entity.pdbx_description
1 polymer ?
#
loop_
_entity_poly.entity_id
_entity_poly.type
_entity_poly.pdbx_seq_one_letter_code
_entity_poly.pdbx_strand_id
1 'polypeptide(L)'
;MTKDRDVAQEYELYQEHSYESRRLAELPDFGVGLITLKAAGELIACDLWVGGNIEVPSLEDFEGSYLDPAVMTAVQPQAAEFEEKLINAVEAGRLPVAHIRRDLDERIIPEATLVVFQELDNWLLERSYESGEAFDAWIDREAEISNSLVDELIWLRSINADRKHSGQYVNSIKRHPDLGTASSDEVLAAYKAQTIENDRLRARLAQATKPTPLEKVASPRHRRTLLTIIAALASESGIDITRRGAAQRIALLTEQIGATIDDETIRKILSDVPDALESRSKL
;
A
#
# COMPACT_ATOMS: atom_id res chain seq x y z
N MET A 1 16.24 -28.10 -9.68
CA MET A 1 15.09 -28.18 -8.75
C MET A 1 14.43 -26.83 -8.46
N THR A 2 14.97 -25.69 -8.91
CA THR A 2 14.36 -24.35 -8.71
C THR A 2 13.39 -23.94 -9.82
N LYS A 3 13.60 -24.40 -11.07
CA LYS A 3 12.80 -24.00 -12.24
C LYS A 3 11.38 -24.60 -12.26
N ASP A 4 11.20 -25.82 -11.78
CA ASP A 4 9.89 -26.47 -11.71
C ASP A 4 9.00 -25.89 -10.59
N ARG A 5 9.61 -25.21 -9.60
CA ARG A 5 8.90 -24.57 -8.50
C ARG A 5 8.31 -23.21 -8.91
N ASP A 6 8.99 -22.49 -9.80
CA ASP A 6 8.49 -21.25 -10.42
C ASP A 6 7.29 -21.51 -11.33
N VAL A 7 7.35 -22.54 -12.19
CA VAL A 7 6.27 -22.86 -13.13
C VAL A 7 5.01 -23.32 -12.39
N ALA A 8 5.15 -24.05 -11.29
CA ALA A 8 4.02 -24.44 -10.45
C ALA A 8 3.37 -23.23 -9.77
N GLN A 9 4.17 -22.28 -9.26
CA GLN A 9 3.66 -21.04 -8.68
C GLN A 9 2.99 -20.15 -9.73
N GLU A 10 3.58 -19.99 -10.92
CA GLU A 10 2.96 -19.23 -12.01
C GLU A 10 1.63 -19.86 -12.46
N TYR A 11 1.54 -21.19 -12.48
CA TYR A 11 0.31 -21.89 -12.87
C TYR A 11 -0.78 -21.78 -11.80
N GLU A 12 -0.42 -21.88 -10.53
CA GLU A 12 -1.33 -21.70 -9.40
C GLU A 12 -1.87 -20.26 -9.35
N LEU A 13 -0.98 -19.28 -9.53
CA LEU A 13 -1.32 -17.86 -9.65
C LEU A 13 -2.25 -17.61 -10.85
N TYR A 14 -1.97 -18.24 -12.00
CA TYR A 14 -2.83 -18.14 -13.18
C TYR A 14 -4.22 -18.74 -12.95
N GLN A 15 -4.32 -19.88 -12.26
CA GLN A 15 -5.61 -20.49 -11.93
C GLN A 15 -6.41 -19.64 -10.95
N GLU A 16 -5.76 -19.11 -9.91
CA GLU A 16 -6.36 -18.22 -8.93
C GLU A 16 -6.87 -16.93 -9.59
N HIS A 17 -6.04 -16.28 -10.40
CA HIS A 17 -6.47 -15.10 -11.17
C HIS A 17 -7.59 -15.39 -12.14
N SER A 18 -7.55 -16.51 -12.86
CA SER A 18 -8.63 -16.91 -13.78
C SER A 18 -9.95 -17.13 -13.05
N TYR A 19 -9.89 -17.72 -11.86
CA TYR A 19 -11.05 -17.98 -11.03
C TYR A 19 -11.63 -16.71 -10.41
N GLU A 20 -10.80 -15.86 -9.81
CA GLU A 20 -11.24 -14.58 -9.24
C GLU A 20 -11.73 -13.63 -10.33
N SER A 21 -11.06 -13.59 -11.49
CA SER A 21 -11.53 -12.78 -12.62
C SER A 21 -12.94 -13.20 -13.08
N ARG A 22 -13.23 -14.50 -13.09
CA ARG A 22 -14.57 -14.99 -13.47
C ARG A 22 -15.63 -14.56 -12.44
N ARG A 23 -15.31 -14.58 -11.15
CA ARG A 23 -16.22 -14.10 -10.11
C ARG A 23 -16.49 -12.60 -10.21
N LEU A 24 -15.45 -11.81 -10.45
CA LEU A 24 -15.61 -10.37 -10.64
C LEU A 24 -16.53 -10.05 -11.83
N ALA A 25 -16.48 -10.86 -12.88
CA ALA A 25 -17.34 -10.72 -14.06
C ALA A 25 -18.83 -11.00 -13.82
N GLU A 26 -19.17 -11.63 -12.69
CA GLU A 26 -20.54 -11.91 -12.25
C GLU A 26 -21.10 -10.82 -11.32
N LEU A 27 -20.25 -9.89 -10.87
CA LEU A 27 -20.61 -8.82 -9.94
C LEU A 27 -21.02 -7.54 -10.69
N PRO A 28 -21.92 -6.71 -10.11
CA PRO A 28 -22.22 -5.37 -10.61
C PRO A 28 -20.95 -4.53 -10.73
N ASP A 29 -20.85 -3.74 -11.80
CA ASP A 29 -19.68 -2.90 -12.10
C ASP A 29 -18.33 -3.60 -11.94
N PHE A 30 -18.32 -4.92 -12.17
CA PHE A 30 -17.13 -5.77 -12.13
C PHE A 30 -16.44 -5.82 -10.76
N GLY A 31 -17.22 -5.61 -9.70
CA GLY A 31 -16.74 -5.58 -8.32
C GLY A 31 -16.17 -4.25 -7.88
N VAL A 32 -16.14 -3.24 -8.75
CA VAL A 32 -15.79 -1.86 -8.38
C VAL A 32 -16.84 -1.29 -7.44
N GLY A 33 -16.40 -0.64 -6.38
CA GLY A 33 -17.31 -0.10 -5.35
C GLY A 33 -17.96 -1.19 -4.49
N LEU A 34 -17.50 -2.45 -4.61
CA LEU A 34 -17.82 -3.50 -3.65
C LEU A 34 -16.68 -3.62 -2.64
N ILE A 35 -17.05 -3.74 -1.37
CA ILE A 35 -16.11 -3.89 -0.27
C ILE A 35 -16.39 -5.19 0.48
N THR A 36 -15.34 -5.88 0.90
CA THR A 36 -15.49 -7.08 1.75
C THR A 36 -15.87 -6.67 3.16
N LEU A 37 -16.55 -7.53 3.91
CA LEU A 37 -16.89 -7.23 5.31
C LEU A 37 -15.64 -6.97 6.17
N LYS A 38 -14.56 -7.69 5.88
CA LYS A 38 -13.27 -7.45 6.52
C LYS A 38 -12.70 -6.08 6.20
N ALA A 39 -12.59 -5.73 4.91
CA ALA A 39 -12.05 -4.44 4.50
C ALA A 39 -12.91 -3.28 5.01
N ALA A 40 -14.24 -3.45 5.07
CA ALA A 40 -15.14 -2.49 5.67
C ALA A 40 -14.86 -2.29 7.17
N GLY A 41 -14.65 -3.38 7.94
CA GLY A 41 -14.25 -3.30 9.34
C GLY A 41 -12.90 -2.60 9.54
N GLU A 42 -11.94 -2.90 8.67
CA GLU A 42 -10.61 -2.27 8.65
C GLU A 42 -10.71 -0.76 8.35
N LEU A 43 -11.51 -0.34 7.37
CA LEU A 43 -11.73 1.07 7.06
C LEU A 43 -12.39 1.82 8.22
N ILE A 44 -13.44 1.26 8.83
CA ILE A 44 -14.10 1.87 9.99
C ILE A 44 -13.10 2.07 11.13
N ALA A 45 -12.28 1.06 11.43
CA ALA A 45 -11.28 1.16 12.48
C ALA A 45 -10.21 2.20 12.13
N CYS A 46 -9.72 2.21 10.89
CA CYS A 46 -8.74 3.20 10.42
C CYS A 46 -9.28 4.62 10.53
N ASP A 47 -10.51 4.85 10.11
CA ASP A 47 -11.16 6.15 10.14
C ASP A 47 -11.39 6.66 11.57
N LEU A 48 -11.80 5.77 12.48
CA LEU A 48 -11.88 6.08 13.91
C LEU A 48 -10.52 6.40 14.53
N TRP A 49 -9.44 5.76 14.08
CA TRP A 49 -8.10 6.07 14.53
C TRP A 49 -7.66 7.46 14.05
N VAL A 50 -7.88 7.77 12.77
CA VAL A 50 -7.59 9.09 12.20
C VAL A 50 -8.37 10.19 12.92
N GLY A 51 -9.64 9.92 13.26
CA GLY A 51 -10.48 10.80 14.06
C GLY A 51 -10.10 10.91 15.55
N GLY A 52 -9.09 10.16 16.01
CA GLY A 52 -8.64 10.15 17.40
C GLY A 52 -9.59 9.45 18.38
N ASN A 53 -10.52 8.63 17.88
CA ASN A 53 -11.52 7.92 18.68
C ASN A 53 -11.03 6.56 19.19
N ILE A 54 -9.97 6.01 18.58
CA ILE A 54 -9.29 4.81 19.07
C ILE A 54 -7.78 5.04 19.15
N GLU A 55 -7.15 4.44 20.17
CA GLU A 55 -5.70 4.43 20.31
C GLU A 55 -5.13 3.17 19.65
N VAL A 56 -4.15 3.35 18.77
CA VAL A 56 -3.33 2.27 18.22
C VAL A 56 -1.84 2.55 18.47
N PRO A 57 -0.99 1.51 18.50
CA PRO A 57 0.45 1.67 18.71
C PRO A 57 1.05 2.68 17.72
N SER A 58 1.94 3.53 18.21
CA SER A 58 2.62 4.55 17.40
C SER A 58 3.30 3.92 16.18
N LEU A 59 2.88 4.34 14.99
CA LEU A 59 3.53 4.00 13.73
C LEU A 59 4.67 5.01 13.51
N GLU A 60 5.91 4.59 13.74
CA GLU A 60 7.10 5.47 13.66
C GLU A 60 7.31 6.06 12.25
N ASP A 61 6.80 5.39 11.21
CA ASP A 61 7.02 5.71 9.78
C ASP A 61 5.70 5.89 8.99
N PHE A 62 4.67 6.53 9.57
CA PHE A 62 3.43 6.80 8.83
C PHE A 62 3.63 7.88 7.74
N GLU A 63 3.65 7.47 6.47
CA GLU A 63 3.81 8.35 5.31
C GLU A 63 2.49 8.94 4.76
N GLY A 64 1.37 8.78 5.46
CA GLY A 64 0.08 9.39 5.08
C GLY A 64 -0.87 8.48 4.28
N SER A 65 -0.48 7.24 3.96
CA SER A 65 -1.39 6.28 3.32
C SER A 65 -2.22 5.54 4.37
N TYR A 66 -3.50 5.86 4.47
CA TYR A 66 -4.44 5.15 5.36
C TYR A 66 -4.61 3.66 5.01
N LEU A 67 -4.27 3.28 3.77
CA LEU A 67 -4.32 1.90 3.27
C LEU A 67 -2.99 1.15 3.40
N ASP A 68 -2.02 1.68 4.15
CA ASP A 68 -0.73 1.02 4.37
C ASP A 68 -0.93 -0.31 5.16
N PRO A 69 -0.30 -1.42 4.76
CA PRO A 69 -0.36 -2.68 5.50
C PRO A 69 0.03 -2.57 6.98
N ALA A 70 0.96 -1.67 7.34
CA ALA A 70 1.35 -1.42 8.72
C ALA A 70 0.23 -0.77 9.53
N VAL A 71 -0.51 0.17 8.92
CA VAL A 71 -1.71 0.78 9.51
C VAL A 71 -2.79 -0.28 9.69
N MET A 72 -3.06 -1.07 8.65
CA MET A 72 -4.08 -2.13 8.70
C MET A 72 -3.76 -3.19 9.76
N THR A 73 -2.49 -3.52 9.94
CA THR A 73 -2.05 -4.43 11.01
C THR A 73 -2.26 -3.82 12.40
N ALA A 74 -2.01 -2.52 12.55
CA ALA A 74 -2.16 -1.83 13.83
C ALA A 74 -3.63 -1.73 14.26
N VAL A 75 -4.55 -1.45 13.33
CA VAL A 75 -5.99 -1.31 13.61
C VAL A 75 -6.74 -2.64 13.64
N GLN A 76 -6.08 -3.74 13.28
CA GLN A 76 -6.69 -5.08 13.18
C GLN A 76 -7.51 -5.51 14.42
N PRO A 77 -7.05 -5.29 15.67
CA PRO A 77 -7.82 -5.71 16.84
C PRO A 77 -9.19 -5.02 16.93
N GLN A 78 -9.24 -3.71 16.64
CA GLN A 78 -10.46 -2.92 16.62
C GLN A 78 -11.30 -3.22 15.37
N ALA A 79 -10.65 -3.45 14.23
CA ALA A 79 -11.30 -3.85 12.99
C ALA A 79 -12.13 -5.13 13.15
N ALA A 80 -11.63 -6.11 13.92
CA ALA A 80 -12.33 -7.36 14.19
C ALA A 80 -13.67 -7.15 14.92
N GLU A 81 -13.78 -6.14 15.80
CA GLU A 81 -15.04 -5.81 16.46
C GLU A 81 -16.08 -5.25 15.48
N PHE A 82 -15.64 -4.44 14.51
CA PHE A 82 -16.52 -3.90 13.48
C PHE A 82 -16.90 -4.97 12.47
N GLU A 83 -15.96 -5.84 12.10
CA GLU A 83 -16.22 -7.01 11.26
C GLU A 83 -17.33 -7.89 11.87
N GLU A 84 -17.26 -8.19 13.17
CA GLU A 84 -18.31 -8.96 13.85
C GLU A 84 -19.68 -8.25 13.82
N LYS A 85 -19.70 -6.92 14.02
CA LYS A 85 -20.94 -6.12 13.90
C LYS A 85 -21.52 -6.16 12.50
N LEU A 86 -20.67 -6.12 11.47
CA LEU A 86 -21.07 -6.20 10.07
C LEU A 86 -21.61 -7.59 9.73
N ILE A 87 -20.93 -8.67 10.15
CA ILE A 87 -21.42 -10.05 10.00
C ILE A 87 -22.81 -10.20 10.63
N ASN A 88 -22.97 -9.72 11.87
CA ASN A 88 -24.25 -9.76 12.57
C ASN A 88 -25.34 -8.92 11.87
N ALA A 89 -24.97 -7.83 11.21
CA ALA A 89 -25.90 -7.03 10.42
C ALA A 89 -26.36 -7.76 9.15
N VAL A 90 -25.45 -8.47 8.48
CA VAL A 90 -25.76 -9.30 7.30
C VAL A 90 -26.61 -10.50 7.68
N GLU A 91 -26.28 -11.23 8.76
CA GLU A 91 -27.09 -12.36 9.25
C GLU A 91 -28.50 -11.93 9.63
N ALA A 92 -28.65 -10.74 10.20
CA ALA A 92 -29.95 -10.18 10.54
C ALA A 92 -30.72 -9.61 9.34
N GLY A 93 -30.13 -9.62 8.13
CA GLY A 93 -30.71 -9.02 6.93
C GLY A 93 -30.85 -7.49 6.97
N ARG A 94 -30.08 -6.83 7.86
CA ARG A 94 -30.10 -5.37 8.04
C ARG A 94 -29.09 -4.64 7.15
N LEU A 95 -28.05 -5.33 6.70
CA LEU A 95 -27.09 -4.82 5.74
C LEU A 95 -27.26 -5.58 4.42
N PRO A 96 -27.76 -4.92 3.35
CA PRO A 96 -27.83 -5.53 2.02
C PRO A 96 -26.43 -5.86 1.51
N VAL A 97 -26.31 -6.99 0.84
CA VAL A 97 -25.02 -7.53 0.37
C VAL A 97 -25.16 -7.95 -1.08
N ALA A 98 -24.14 -7.65 -1.88
CA ALA A 98 -24.11 -8.00 -3.30
C ALA A 98 -23.82 -9.50 -3.48
N HIS A 99 -22.94 -10.05 -2.64
CA HIS A 99 -22.56 -11.45 -2.69
C HIS A 99 -22.27 -11.99 -1.29
N ILE A 100 -22.95 -13.07 -0.90
CA ILE A 100 -22.70 -13.76 0.37
C ILE A 100 -21.92 -15.03 0.10
N ARG A 101 -20.84 -15.22 0.86
CA ARG A 101 -20.15 -16.49 0.89
C ARG A 101 -20.16 -17.08 2.29
N ARG A 102 -20.46 -18.37 2.36
CA ARG A 102 -20.46 -19.16 3.58
C ARG A 102 -19.47 -20.32 3.48
N ASP A 103 -18.92 -20.73 4.61
CA ASP A 103 -18.14 -21.95 4.73
C ASP A 103 -19.06 -23.19 4.84
N LEU A 104 -18.47 -24.36 5.06
CA LEU A 104 -19.21 -25.62 5.21
C LEU A 104 -20.05 -25.68 6.50
N ASP A 105 -19.70 -24.86 7.49
CA ASP A 105 -20.42 -24.73 8.76
C ASP A 105 -21.48 -23.61 8.69
N GLU A 106 -21.81 -23.16 7.47
CA GLU A 106 -22.74 -22.08 7.16
C GLU A 106 -22.36 -20.72 7.73
N ARG A 107 -21.11 -20.51 8.17
CA ARG A 107 -20.64 -19.23 8.70
C ARG A 107 -20.26 -18.31 7.55
N ILE A 108 -20.65 -17.04 7.65
CA ILE A 108 -20.24 -16.01 6.69
C ILE A 108 -18.71 -15.91 6.67
N ILE A 109 -18.13 -15.92 5.48
CA ILE A 109 -16.70 -15.69 5.25
C ILE A 109 -16.50 -14.20 4.98
N PRO A 110 -15.90 -13.43 5.91
CA PRO A 110 -15.84 -11.96 5.83
C PRO A 110 -15.00 -11.45 4.67
N GLU A 111 -13.92 -12.16 4.33
CA GLU A 111 -13.01 -11.83 3.22
C GLU A 111 -13.64 -12.03 1.84
N ALA A 112 -14.74 -12.78 1.75
CA ALA A 112 -15.34 -13.17 0.48
C ALA A 112 -16.84 -12.82 0.39
N THR A 113 -17.35 -12.09 1.39
CA THR A 113 -18.71 -11.54 1.39
C THR A 113 -18.61 -10.07 1.06
N LEU A 114 -19.30 -9.66 0.00
CA LEU A 114 -19.18 -8.34 -0.63
C LEU A 114 -20.44 -7.51 -0.41
N VAL A 115 -20.22 -6.26 -0.05
CA VAL A 115 -21.23 -5.24 0.21
C VAL A 115 -21.03 -4.11 -0.78
N VAL A 116 -22.13 -3.55 -1.31
CA VAL A 116 -22.05 -2.33 -2.10
C VAL A 116 -21.69 -1.19 -1.17
N PHE A 117 -20.65 -0.42 -1.48
CA PHE A 117 -20.19 0.67 -0.62
C PHE A 117 -21.33 1.63 -0.24
N GLN A 118 -22.21 1.98 -1.17
CA GLN A 118 -23.35 2.85 -0.90
C GLN A 118 -24.31 2.28 0.16
N GLU A 119 -24.52 0.96 0.18
CA GLU A 119 -25.35 0.30 1.19
C GLU A 119 -24.66 0.27 2.55
N LEU A 120 -23.34 0.08 2.57
CA LEU A 120 -22.53 0.21 3.78
C LEU A 120 -22.58 1.63 4.34
N ASP A 121 -22.37 2.64 3.51
CA ASP A 121 -22.36 4.04 3.89
C ASP A 121 -23.72 4.48 4.46
N ASN A 122 -24.82 4.11 3.78
CA ASN A 122 -26.17 4.32 4.30
C ASN A 122 -26.37 3.65 5.67
N TRP A 123 -25.93 2.39 5.81
CA TRP A 123 -26.05 1.65 7.07
C TRP A 123 -25.24 2.28 8.22
N LEU A 124 -24.06 2.84 7.91
CA LEU A 124 -23.23 3.58 8.86
C LEU A 124 -23.89 4.91 9.26
N LEU A 125 -24.40 5.65 8.29
CA LEU A 125 -25.07 6.94 8.50
C LEU A 125 -26.31 6.81 9.39
N GLU A 126 -27.10 5.74 9.21
CA GLU A 126 -28.23 5.41 10.10
C GLU A 126 -27.83 5.24 11.58
N ARG A 127 -26.56 4.94 11.84
CA ARG A 127 -25.97 4.78 13.18
C ARG A 127 -25.18 6.00 13.63
N SER A 128 -25.37 7.13 12.96
CA SER A 128 -24.66 8.39 13.22
C SER A 128 -23.14 8.29 13.05
N TYR A 129 -22.70 7.39 12.16
CA TYR A 129 -21.33 7.32 11.71
C TYR A 129 -21.23 7.96 10.32
N GLU A 130 -20.42 9.00 10.19
CA GLU A 130 -20.11 9.63 8.90
C GLU A 130 -18.74 9.14 8.45
N SER A 131 -18.67 8.63 7.22
CA SER A 131 -17.43 8.20 6.58
C SER A 131 -16.44 9.35 6.46
N GLY A 132 -15.22 9.17 6.99
CA GLY A 132 -14.17 10.18 6.99
C GLY A 132 -13.03 9.92 5.98
N GLU A 133 -11.84 10.44 6.28
CA GLU A 133 -10.71 10.49 5.34
C GLU A 133 -10.23 9.12 4.86
N ALA A 134 -10.36 8.06 5.68
CA ALA A 134 -9.96 6.73 5.26
C ALA A 134 -10.92 6.15 4.21
N PHE A 135 -12.20 6.48 4.31
CA PHE A 135 -13.19 6.10 3.30
C PHE A 135 -13.03 6.91 2.03
N ASP A 136 -12.77 8.22 2.12
CA ASP A 136 -12.49 9.06 0.96
C ASP A 136 -11.28 8.54 0.17
N ALA A 137 -10.18 8.19 0.86
CA ALA A 137 -9.01 7.61 0.23
C ALA A 137 -9.29 6.25 -0.44
N TRP A 138 -10.20 5.44 0.12
CA TRP A 138 -10.64 4.20 -0.51
C TRP A 138 -11.51 4.47 -1.75
N ILE A 139 -12.47 5.40 -1.67
CA ILE A 139 -13.32 5.80 -2.80
C ILE A 139 -12.48 6.33 -3.96
N ASP A 140 -11.50 7.19 -3.68
CA ASP A 140 -10.60 7.74 -4.69
C ASP A 140 -9.83 6.62 -5.39
N ARG A 141 -9.35 5.63 -4.63
CA ARG A 141 -8.68 4.45 -5.19
C ARG A 141 -9.61 3.59 -6.05
N GLU A 142 -10.85 3.38 -5.62
CA GLU A 142 -11.85 2.65 -6.41
C GLU A 142 -12.18 3.40 -7.71
N ALA A 143 -12.26 4.73 -7.66
CA ALA A 143 -12.45 5.57 -8.84
C ALA A 143 -11.25 5.47 -9.80
N GLU A 144 -10.01 5.44 -9.29
CA GLU A 144 -8.81 5.19 -10.09
C GLU A 144 -8.84 3.82 -10.78
N ILE A 145 -9.21 2.75 -10.05
CA ILE A 145 -9.37 1.41 -10.62
C ILE A 145 -10.42 1.41 -11.72
N SER A 146 -11.58 2.03 -11.46
CA SER A 146 -12.67 2.15 -12.42
C SER A 146 -12.21 2.86 -13.70
N ASN A 147 -11.55 4.01 -13.56
CA ASN A 147 -11.01 4.78 -14.69
C ASN A 147 -9.98 3.97 -15.49
N SER A 148 -9.10 3.24 -14.81
CA SER A 148 -8.11 2.38 -15.46
C SER A 148 -8.76 1.25 -16.28
N LEU A 149 -9.82 0.63 -15.75
CA LEU A 149 -10.59 -0.38 -16.47
C LEU A 149 -11.32 0.22 -17.69
N VAL A 150 -11.90 1.41 -17.55
CA VAL A 150 -12.55 2.13 -18.66
C VAL A 150 -11.55 2.46 -19.76
N ASP A 151 -10.38 2.98 -19.42
CA ASP A 151 -9.32 3.31 -20.38
C ASP A 151 -8.84 2.07 -21.14
N GLU A 152 -8.60 0.97 -20.43
CA GLU A 152 -8.20 -0.29 -21.05
C GLU A 152 -9.30 -0.85 -21.96
N LEU A 153 -10.56 -0.75 -21.54
CA LEU A 153 -11.69 -1.17 -22.36
C LEU A 153 -11.83 -0.31 -23.63
N ILE A 154 -11.63 1.00 -23.53
CA ILE A 154 -11.57 1.90 -24.69
C ILE A 154 -10.47 1.46 -25.64
N TRP A 155 -9.28 1.16 -25.11
CA TRP A 155 -8.15 0.70 -25.89
C TRP A 155 -8.44 -0.64 -26.60
N LEU A 156 -8.96 -1.63 -25.88
CA LEU A 156 -9.36 -2.93 -26.45
C LEU A 156 -10.41 -2.78 -27.55
N ARG A 157 -11.40 -1.91 -27.35
CA ARG A 157 -12.40 -1.58 -28.37
C ARG A 157 -11.80 -0.90 -29.59
N SER A 158 -10.84 0.01 -29.42
CA SER A 158 -10.16 0.67 -30.54
C SER A 158 -9.36 -0.31 -31.40
N ILE A 159 -8.65 -1.26 -30.78
CA ILE A 159 -7.87 -2.26 -31.52
C ILE A 159 -8.77 -3.26 -32.24
N ASN A 160 -9.89 -3.65 -31.63
CA ASN A 160 -10.86 -4.53 -32.26
C ASN A 160 -11.63 -3.83 -33.40
N ALA A 161 -11.86 -2.52 -33.30
CA ALA A 161 -12.42 -1.70 -34.39
C ALA A 161 -11.43 -1.52 -35.55
N ASP A 162 -10.13 -1.36 -35.27
CA ASP A 162 -9.06 -1.23 -36.26
C ASP A 162 -8.85 -2.50 -37.10
N ARG A 163 -9.28 -3.69 -36.64
CA ARG A 163 -9.35 -4.89 -37.48
C ARG A 163 -10.40 -4.81 -38.58
N LYS A 164 -11.38 -3.89 -38.49
CA LYS A 164 -12.40 -3.69 -39.53
C LYS A 164 -12.13 -2.48 -40.42
N HIS A 165 -11.57 -1.38 -39.92
CA HIS A 165 -11.24 -0.21 -40.76
C HIS A 165 -9.89 0.41 -40.37
N SER A 166 -8.84 0.01 -41.11
CA SER A 166 -7.55 0.69 -41.07
C SER A 166 -7.67 2.09 -41.67
N GLY A 167 -7.64 3.12 -40.83
CA GLY A 167 -7.43 4.49 -41.25
C GLY A 167 -8.52 5.43 -40.78
N GLN A 168 -8.14 6.35 -39.90
CA GLN A 168 -8.95 7.41 -39.30
C GLN A 168 -9.80 6.89 -38.15
N TYR A 169 -9.37 7.12 -36.89
CA TYR A 169 -10.20 7.66 -35.79
C TYR A 169 -9.50 7.54 -34.43
N VAL A 170 -8.42 8.31 -34.22
CA VAL A 170 -7.94 8.61 -32.86
C VAL A 170 -8.67 9.83 -32.26
N ASN A 171 -9.36 10.62 -33.09
CA ASN A 171 -9.99 11.89 -32.67
C ASN A 171 -11.50 11.81 -32.38
N SER A 172 -12.15 10.64 -32.45
CA SER A 172 -13.61 10.52 -32.22
C SER A 172 -14.02 9.56 -31.10
N ILE A 173 -13.10 9.05 -30.28
CA ILE A 173 -13.47 8.33 -29.06
C ILE A 173 -13.86 9.38 -28.00
N LYS A 174 -14.99 10.06 -28.25
CA LYS A 174 -15.69 10.94 -27.29
C LYS A 174 -17.01 10.30 -26.85
N ARG A 175 -16.97 9.01 -26.55
CA ARG A 175 -17.99 8.37 -25.75
C ARG A 175 -17.25 7.47 -24.78
N HIS A 176 -17.06 7.96 -23.55
CA HIS A 176 -16.75 7.08 -22.43
C HIS A 176 -17.77 5.95 -22.48
N PRO A 177 -17.36 4.70 -22.74
CA PRO A 177 -18.25 3.60 -22.52
C PRO A 177 -18.45 3.50 -21.01
N ASP A 178 -19.67 3.76 -20.58
CA ASP A 178 -20.12 3.39 -19.24
C ASP A 178 -19.87 1.88 -19.07
N LEU A 179 -19.31 1.46 -17.92
CA LEU A 179 -19.14 0.05 -17.56
C LEU A 179 -20.48 -0.70 -17.71
N GLY A 180 -21.60 -0.02 -17.45
CA GLY A 180 -22.95 -0.56 -17.65
C GLY A 180 -23.30 -0.95 -19.10
N THR A 181 -22.50 -0.54 -20.08
CA THR A 181 -22.67 -0.90 -21.50
C THR A 181 -21.58 -1.85 -22.02
N ALA A 182 -20.65 -2.25 -21.17
CA ALA A 182 -19.61 -3.20 -21.50
C ALA A 182 -20.12 -4.64 -21.40
N SER A 183 -19.72 -5.50 -22.34
CA SER A 183 -19.95 -6.93 -22.18
C SER A 183 -19.04 -7.50 -21.09
N SER A 184 -19.50 -8.53 -20.40
CA SER A 184 -18.73 -9.17 -19.32
C SER A 184 -17.36 -9.66 -19.81
N ASP A 185 -17.28 -10.14 -21.05
CA ASP A 185 -16.02 -10.56 -21.68
C ASP A 185 -15.03 -9.40 -21.93
N GLU A 186 -15.53 -8.20 -22.28
CA GLU A 186 -14.68 -7.03 -22.54
C GLU A 186 -14.02 -6.52 -21.25
N VAL A 187 -14.78 -6.45 -20.16
CA VAL A 187 -14.21 -6.01 -18.88
C VAL A 187 -13.34 -7.09 -18.27
N LEU A 188 -13.69 -8.36 -18.44
CA LEU A 188 -12.82 -9.47 -18.05
C LEU A 188 -11.45 -9.38 -18.76
N ALA A 189 -11.43 -9.00 -20.04
CA ALA A 189 -10.19 -8.78 -20.77
C ALA A 189 -9.41 -7.57 -20.23
N ALA A 190 -10.09 -6.45 -19.94
CA ALA A 190 -9.48 -5.25 -19.37
C ALA A 190 -8.88 -5.51 -17.98
N TYR A 191 -9.63 -6.18 -17.10
CA TYR A 191 -9.18 -6.56 -15.77
C TYR A 191 -7.94 -7.47 -15.82
N LYS A 192 -7.94 -8.46 -16.71
CA LYS A 192 -6.77 -9.33 -16.92
C LYS A 192 -5.56 -8.54 -17.39
N ALA A 193 -5.73 -7.60 -18.31
CA ALA A 193 -4.64 -6.76 -18.80
C ALA A 193 -4.03 -5.92 -17.66
N GLN A 194 -4.87 -5.30 -16.82
CA GLN A 194 -4.42 -4.52 -15.67
C GLN A 194 -3.77 -5.38 -14.58
N THR A 195 -4.27 -6.59 -14.33
CA THR A 195 -3.64 -7.53 -13.38
C THR A 195 -2.24 -7.92 -13.85
N ILE A 196 -2.11 -8.29 -15.13
CA ILE A 196 -0.82 -8.62 -15.74
C ILE A 196 0.15 -7.44 -15.67
N GLU A 197 -0.32 -6.22 -15.93
CA GLU A 197 0.53 -5.04 -15.84
C GLU A 197 0.93 -4.74 -14.40
N ASN A 198 0.02 -4.89 -13.43
CA ASN A 198 0.35 -4.81 -12.01
C ASN A 198 1.41 -5.83 -11.59
N ASP A 199 1.29 -7.08 -12.03
CA ASP A 199 2.30 -8.11 -11.75
C ASP A 199 3.64 -7.79 -12.39
N ARG A 200 3.64 -7.25 -13.62
CA ARG A 200 4.86 -6.75 -14.26
C ARG A 200 5.47 -5.57 -13.51
N LEU A 201 4.66 -4.63 -13.05
CA LEU A 201 5.12 -3.48 -12.27
C LEU A 201 5.67 -3.95 -10.92
N ARG A 202 5.03 -4.90 -10.25
CA ARG A 202 5.54 -5.54 -9.03
C ARG A 202 6.85 -6.27 -9.28
N ALA A 203 6.98 -7.01 -10.38
CA ALA A 203 8.23 -7.66 -10.76
C ALA A 203 9.33 -6.64 -11.08
N ARG A 204 9.00 -5.53 -11.77
CA ARG A 204 9.93 -4.41 -12.02
C ARG A 204 10.33 -3.71 -10.74
N LEU A 205 9.39 -3.47 -9.83
CA LEU A 205 9.67 -2.94 -8.49
C LEU A 205 10.60 -3.88 -7.76
N ALA A 206 10.27 -5.18 -7.63
CA ALA A 206 11.14 -6.16 -6.99
C ALA A 206 12.55 -6.25 -7.62
N GLN A 207 12.67 -6.01 -8.92
CA GLN A 207 13.97 -5.89 -9.60
C GLN A 207 14.68 -4.56 -9.31
N ALA A 208 13.96 -3.45 -9.19
CA ALA A 208 14.46 -2.13 -8.84
C ALA A 208 14.78 -1.97 -7.34
N THR A 209 14.09 -2.71 -6.45
CA THR A 209 14.38 -2.82 -5.01
C THR A 209 15.52 -3.78 -4.72
N LYS A 210 16.14 -4.42 -5.73
CA LYS A 210 17.50 -4.94 -5.54
C LYS A 210 18.35 -3.72 -5.20
N PRO A 211 18.90 -3.63 -3.97
CA PRO A 211 19.62 -2.44 -3.56
C PRO A 211 20.75 -2.22 -4.56
N THR A 212 20.70 -1.11 -5.29
CA THR A 212 21.91 -0.52 -5.83
C THR A 212 22.89 -0.39 -4.65
N PRO A 213 24.19 -0.67 -4.80
CA PRO A 213 25.12 -0.82 -3.68
C PRO A 213 25.45 0.46 -2.88
N LEU A 214 24.52 1.40 -2.71
CA LEU A 214 24.79 2.71 -2.14
C LEU A 214 23.93 3.13 -0.95
N GLU A 215 22.80 2.48 -0.63
CA GLU A 215 22.05 2.82 0.58
C GLU A 215 21.59 1.57 1.35
N LYS A 216 22.56 0.82 1.88
CA LYS A 216 22.27 0.08 3.11
C LYS A 216 22.22 1.11 4.23
N VAL A 217 21.02 1.38 4.76
CA VAL A 217 20.85 1.97 6.10
C VAL A 217 21.88 1.28 7.00
N ALA A 218 22.88 2.05 7.46
CA ALA A 218 24.00 1.50 8.19
C ALA A 218 23.45 0.71 9.38
N SER A 219 23.63 -0.62 9.39
CA SER A 219 23.17 -1.44 10.51
C SER A 219 23.69 -0.81 11.82
N PRO A 220 22.98 -0.94 12.96
CA PRO A 220 23.41 -0.31 14.21
C PRO A 220 24.87 -0.60 14.57
N ARG A 221 25.37 -1.79 14.17
CA ARG A 221 26.78 -2.19 14.29
C ARG A 221 27.72 -1.42 13.34
N HIS A 222 27.32 -1.22 12.09
CA HIS A 222 28.08 -0.43 11.11
C HIS A 222 28.14 1.05 11.51
N ARG A 223 26.99 1.64 11.90
CA ARG A 223 26.91 3.02 12.40
C ARG A 223 27.82 3.26 13.62
N ARG A 224 27.74 2.40 14.63
CA ARG A 224 28.63 2.47 15.82
C ARG A 224 30.11 2.35 15.46
N THR A 225 30.44 1.51 14.49
CA THR A 225 31.83 1.34 14.02
C THR A 225 32.34 2.62 13.34
N LEU A 226 31.52 3.25 12.50
CA LEU A 226 31.87 4.54 11.88
C LEU A 226 32.03 5.65 12.93
N LEU A 227 31.12 5.75 13.90
CA LEU A 227 31.22 6.72 14.99
C LEU A 227 32.50 6.53 15.83
N THR A 228 32.92 5.28 16.05
CA THR A 228 34.18 4.97 16.74
C THR A 228 35.40 5.40 15.91
N ILE A 229 35.37 5.16 14.60
CA ILE A 229 36.45 5.61 13.69
C ILE A 229 36.54 7.13 13.68
N ILE A 230 35.40 7.83 13.58
CA ILE A 230 35.32 9.29 13.63
C ILE A 230 35.89 9.81 14.95
N ALA A 231 35.53 9.21 16.08
CA ALA A 231 36.06 9.57 17.40
C ALA A 231 37.58 9.43 17.48
N ALA A 232 38.13 8.33 16.95
CA ALA A 232 39.57 8.08 16.92
C ALA A 232 40.32 9.11 16.04
N LEU A 233 39.80 9.39 14.84
CA LEU A 233 40.39 10.38 13.92
C LEU A 233 40.30 11.80 14.47
N ALA A 234 39.19 12.15 15.13
CA ALA A 234 39.04 13.44 15.79
C ALA A 234 40.04 13.61 16.93
N SER A 235 40.23 12.56 17.74
CA SER A 235 41.25 12.55 18.80
C SER A 235 42.67 12.74 18.24
N GLU A 236 43.01 12.03 17.16
CA GLU A 236 44.32 12.17 16.49
C GLU A 236 44.52 13.58 15.93
N SER A 237 43.45 14.20 15.43
CA SER A 237 43.46 15.57 14.89
C SER A 237 43.42 16.66 15.97
N GLY A 238 43.48 16.30 17.26
CA GLY A 238 43.38 17.25 18.37
C GLY A 238 42.00 17.94 18.46
N ILE A 239 40.94 17.26 18.01
CA ILE A 239 39.56 17.70 18.11
C ILE A 239 38.89 16.94 19.25
N ASP A 240 38.71 17.63 20.36
CA ASP A 240 37.87 17.12 21.45
C ASP A 240 36.40 17.28 21.06
N ILE A 241 35.79 16.17 20.62
CA ILE A 241 34.40 16.09 20.16
C ILE A 241 33.37 16.43 21.24
N THR A 242 33.76 16.43 22.52
CA THR A 242 32.87 16.76 23.65
C THR A 242 32.81 18.26 23.93
N ARG A 243 33.70 19.06 23.34
CA ARG A 243 33.77 20.51 23.59
C ARG A 243 32.87 21.31 22.65
N ARG A 244 32.38 22.43 23.19
CA ARG A 244 31.69 23.45 22.41
C ARG A 244 32.62 23.97 21.30
N GLY A 245 32.16 23.89 20.05
CA GLY A 245 32.92 24.28 18.85
C GLY A 245 33.57 23.13 18.08
N ALA A 246 33.47 21.88 18.54
CA ALA A 246 33.99 20.73 17.81
C ALA A 246 33.30 20.55 16.44
N ALA A 247 31.97 20.63 16.41
CA ALA A 247 31.18 20.52 15.19
C ALA A 247 31.55 21.62 14.16
N GLN A 248 31.76 22.86 14.60
CA GLN A 248 32.16 23.97 13.74
C GLN A 248 33.57 23.75 13.15
N ARG A 249 34.50 23.20 13.93
CA ARG A 249 35.85 22.84 13.43
C ARG A 249 35.78 21.74 12.37
N ILE A 250 34.93 20.74 12.58
CA ILE A 250 34.73 19.67 11.60
C ILE A 250 34.03 20.21 10.34
N ALA A 251 33.05 21.09 10.49
CA ALA A 251 32.38 21.75 9.35
C ALA A 251 33.40 22.46 8.45
N LEU A 252 34.33 23.21 9.05
CA LEU A 252 35.43 23.87 8.34
C LEU A 252 36.36 22.86 7.62
N LEU A 253 36.66 21.72 8.25
CA LEU A 253 37.45 20.65 7.61
C LEU A 253 36.72 20.01 6.43
N THR A 254 35.39 19.86 6.53
CA THR A 254 34.56 19.32 5.44
C THR A 254 34.46 20.29 4.26
N GLU A 255 34.44 21.59 4.54
CA GLU A 255 34.52 22.65 3.53
C GLU A 255 35.87 22.63 2.79
N GLN A 256 36.98 22.42 3.51
CA GLN A 256 38.32 22.34 2.91
C GLN A 256 38.48 21.18 1.91
N ILE A 257 37.72 20.10 2.07
CA ILE A 257 37.71 18.96 1.15
C ILE A 257 36.61 19.05 0.08
N GLY A 258 35.89 20.16 0.02
CA GLY A 258 34.82 20.41 -0.97
C GLY A 258 33.53 19.62 -0.70
N ALA A 259 33.34 19.11 0.52
CA ALA A 259 32.19 18.31 0.92
C ALA A 259 31.48 18.97 2.11
N THR A 260 30.98 20.19 1.93
CA THR A 260 30.41 21.01 3.01
C THR A 260 29.26 20.31 3.72
N ILE A 261 29.37 20.20 5.05
CA ILE A 261 28.32 19.67 5.92
C ILE A 261 28.02 20.73 6.99
N ASP A 262 26.72 20.90 7.30
CA ASP A 262 26.26 21.86 8.29
C ASP A 262 26.66 21.48 9.73
N ASP A 263 26.97 22.49 10.55
CA ASP A 263 27.39 22.34 11.95
C ASP A 263 26.32 21.65 12.81
N GLU A 264 25.03 21.88 12.55
CA GLU A 264 23.94 21.21 13.27
C GLU A 264 23.89 19.71 12.93
N THR A 265 24.12 19.36 11.67
CA THR A 265 24.18 17.96 11.23
C THR A 265 25.34 17.23 11.90
N ILE A 266 26.51 17.87 11.95
CA ILE A 266 27.69 17.29 12.61
C ILE A 266 27.44 17.16 14.12
N ARG A 267 26.84 18.16 14.77
CA ARG A 267 26.49 18.13 16.19
C ARG A 267 25.59 16.95 16.52
N LYS A 268 24.56 16.71 15.72
CA LYS A 268 23.64 15.57 15.87
C LYS A 268 24.34 14.21 15.70
N ILE A 269 25.33 14.11 14.82
CA ILE A 269 26.12 12.89 14.66
C ILE A 269 27.06 12.68 15.86
N LEU A 270 27.70 13.74 16.34
CA LEU A 270 28.64 13.68 17.47
C LEU A 270 27.95 13.32 18.80
N SER A 271 26.66 13.65 18.97
CA SER A 271 25.92 13.29 20.20
C SER A 271 25.79 11.78 20.41
N ASP A 272 25.89 10.98 19.35
CA ASP A 272 25.79 9.52 19.41
C ASP A 272 27.12 8.82 19.71
N VAL A 273 28.23 9.57 19.71
CA VAL A 273 29.57 9.01 19.88
C VAL A 273 29.80 8.42 21.29
N PRO A 274 29.38 9.06 22.40
CA PRO A 274 29.53 8.50 23.74
C PRO A 274 28.92 7.09 23.85
N ASP A 275 27.68 6.93 23.38
CA ASP A 275 26.97 5.64 23.36
C ASP A 275 27.70 4.58 22.52
N ALA A 276 28.25 4.98 21.37
CA ALA A 276 29.03 4.10 20.51
C ALA A 276 30.30 3.58 21.21
N LEU A 277 31.03 4.46 21.92
CA LEU A 277 32.26 4.10 22.65
C LEU A 277 31.96 3.21 23.87
N GLU A 278 30.92 3.51 24.64
CA GLU A 278 30.51 2.70 25.78
C GLU A 278 30.12 1.27 25.36
N SER A 279 29.41 1.14 24.24
CA SER A 279 28.98 -0.16 23.72
C SER A 279 30.15 -1.07 23.30
N ARG A 280 31.29 -0.49 22.93
CA ARG A 280 32.52 -1.22 22.57
C ARG A 280 33.46 -1.48 23.75
N SER A 281 33.40 -0.65 24.78
CA SER A 281 34.23 -0.78 25.99
C SER A 281 33.71 -1.82 26.98
N LYS A 282 32.46 -2.28 26.79
CA LYS A 282 31.81 -3.34 27.57
C LYS A 282 32.00 -4.76 26.99
N LEU A 283 32.79 -4.89 25.92
CA LEU A 283 33.25 -6.16 25.34
C LEU A 283 34.64 -6.51 25.87
#